data_AF-A0A1I6T067-F1
#
_entry.id   AF-A0A1I6T067-F1
#
_cell.length_a   1.000
_cell.length_b   1.000
_cell.length_c   1.000
_cell.angle_alpha   90.00
_cell.angle_beta   90.00
_cell.angle_gamma   90.00
#
_symmetry.space_group_name_H-M   'P 1'
#
loop_
_entity.id
_entity.type
_entity.pdbx_description
1 polymer ?
#
loop_
_entity_poly.entity_id
_entity_poly.type
_entity_poly.pdbx_seq_one_letter_code
_entity_poly.pdbx_strand_id
1 'polypeptide(L)'
;MVDQILREVLDRRSVEIVEICEREHLELYKLFSETLENMRQHMPEHLYNKTGMLEDIFLHSNIQLIKTAHKLGYHDAQSLKQWGEHLETTSI
;
A
#
# COMPACT_ATOMS: atom_id res chain seq x y z
N MET A 1 10.12 -29.27 -7.03
CA MET A 1 8.97 -29.40 -6.09
C MET A 1 9.05 -28.38 -4.97
N VAL A 2 10.19 -28.23 -4.30
CA VAL A 2 10.41 -27.18 -3.27
C VAL A 2 10.30 -25.76 -3.83
N ASP A 3 10.85 -25.50 -5.04
CA ASP A 3 10.79 -24.17 -5.67
C ASP A 3 9.38 -23.71 -6.05
N GLN A 4 8.51 -24.65 -6.39
CA GLN A 4 7.12 -24.36 -6.76
C GLN A 4 6.30 -24.00 -5.53
N ILE A 5 6.53 -24.69 -4.41
CA ILE A 5 5.96 -24.35 -3.10
C ILE A 5 6.48 -22.98 -2.65
N LEU A 6 7.78 -22.68 -2.85
CA LEU A 6 8.36 -21.39 -2.49
C LEU A 6 7.73 -20.23 -3.27
N ARG A 7 7.53 -20.38 -4.60
CA ARG A 7 6.85 -19.38 -5.43
C ARG A 7 5.42 -19.12 -4.97
N GLU A 8 4.63 -20.16 -4.73
CA GLU A 8 3.24 -20.01 -4.29
C GLU A 8 3.14 -19.31 -2.93
N VAL A 9 4.04 -19.61 -2.00
CA VAL A 9 4.09 -18.97 -0.68
C VAL A 9 4.44 -17.49 -0.80
N LEU A 10 5.37 -17.14 -1.69
CA LEU A 10 5.83 -15.76 -1.88
C LEU A 10 4.80 -14.90 -2.63
N ASP A 11 4.16 -15.43 -3.67
CA ASP A 11 3.06 -14.74 -4.37
C ASP A 11 1.90 -14.48 -3.41
N ARG A 12 1.51 -15.48 -2.60
CA ARG A 12 0.45 -15.32 -1.61
C ARG A 12 0.81 -14.26 -0.56
N ARG A 13 2.06 -14.24 -0.09
CA ARG A 13 2.54 -13.25 0.88
C ARG A 13 2.59 -11.83 0.31
N SER A 14 2.88 -11.69 -0.97
CA SER A 14 2.88 -10.39 -1.67
C SER A 14 1.47 -9.79 -1.73
N VAL A 15 0.47 -10.64 -2.03
CA VAL A 15 -0.95 -10.26 -2.02
C VAL A 15 -1.43 -9.91 -0.62
N GLU A 16 -1.08 -10.71 0.40
CA GLU A 16 -1.43 -10.41 1.79
C GLU A 16 -0.90 -9.05 2.27
N ILE A 17 0.34 -8.69 1.90
CA ILE A 17 0.92 -7.39 2.26
C ILE A 17 0.12 -6.25 1.61
N VAL A 18 -0.23 -6.38 0.34
CA VAL A 18 -1.06 -5.39 -0.36
C VAL A 18 -2.42 -5.24 0.32
N GLU A 19 -3.11 -6.34 0.62
CA GLU A 19 -4.42 -6.33 1.28
C GLU A 19 -4.38 -5.72 2.68
N ILE A 20 -3.32 -5.96 3.45
CA ILE A 20 -3.11 -5.31 4.76
C ILE A 20 -2.95 -3.80 4.58
N CYS A 21 -2.09 -3.37 3.67
CA CYS A 21 -1.88 -1.94 3.41
C CYS A 21 -3.16 -1.24 2.94
N GLU A 22 -3.96 -1.87 2.07
CA GLU A 22 -5.24 -1.32 1.61
C GLU A 22 -6.28 -1.20 2.74
N ARG A 23 -6.38 -2.23 3.59
CA ARG A 23 -7.30 -2.26 4.73
C ARG A 23 -6.93 -1.22 5.78
N GLU A 24 -5.68 -1.18 6.21
CA GLU A 24 -5.19 -0.19 7.18
C GLU A 24 -5.37 1.23 6.63
N HIS A 25 -5.11 1.44 5.34
CA HIS A 25 -5.37 2.73 4.69
C HIS A 25 -6.85 3.11 4.73
N LEU A 26 -7.75 2.18 4.41
CA LEU A 26 -9.20 2.45 4.41
C LEU A 26 -9.69 2.87 5.80
N GLU A 27 -9.19 2.23 6.86
CA GLU A 27 -9.53 2.57 8.24
C GLU A 27 -9.00 3.96 8.63
N LEU A 28 -7.74 4.26 8.30
CA LEU A 28 -7.15 5.58 8.55
C LEU A 28 -7.86 6.69 7.77
N TYR A 29 -8.23 6.44 6.52
CA TYR A 29 -9.00 7.38 5.71
C TYR A 29 -10.38 7.65 6.33
N LYS A 30 -11.11 6.60 6.74
CA LYS A 30 -12.41 6.76 7.41
C LYS A 30 -12.28 7.59 8.68
N LEU A 31 -11.33 7.25 9.55
CA LEU A 31 -11.11 7.97 10.81
C LEU A 31 -10.79 9.45 10.56
N PHE A 32 -9.92 9.72 9.58
CA PHE A 32 -9.55 11.08 9.20
C PHE A 32 -10.76 11.87 8.68
N SER A 33 -11.50 11.31 7.72
CA SER A 33 -12.68 11.97 7.14
C SER A 33 -13.78 12.21 8.18
N GLU A 34 -14.09 11.23 9.03
CA GLU A 34 -15.07 11.38 10.11
C GLU A 34 -14.65 12.45 11.12
N THR A 35 -13.36 12.49 11.47
CA THR A 35 -12.82 13.52 12.38
C THR A 35 -12.91 14.91 11.75
N LEU A 36 -12.54 15.04 10.48
CA LEU A 36 -12.59 16.31 9.74
C LEU A 36 -14.01 16.84 9.61
N GLU A 37 -14.97 15.97 9.33
CA GLU A 37 -16.37 16.36 9.19
C GLU A 37 -16.96 16.81 10.53
N ASN A 38 -16.65 16.11 11.62
CA ASN A 38 -17.02 16.54 12.98
C ASN A 38 -16.41 17.90 13.35
N MET A 39 -15.17 18.16 12.91
CA MET A 39 -14.50 19.44 13.13
C MET A 39 -15.11 20.55 12.28
N ARG A 40 -15.50 20.29 11.01
CA ARG A 40 -16.09 21.31 10.10
C ARG A 40 -17.32 21.98 10.68
N GLN A 41 -18.14 21.25 11.44
CA GLN A 41 -19.35 21.79 12.08
C GLN A 41 -19.05 22.90 13.11
N HIS A 42 -17.81 22.94 13.62
CA HIS A 42 -17.37 23.88 14.65
C HIS A 42 -16.23 24.78 14.17
N MET A 43 -15.87 24.69 12.88
CA MET A 43 -14.68 25.30 12.34
C MET A 43 -14.93 26.73 11.88
N PRO A 44 -14.09 27.70 12.28
CA PRO A 44 -14.11 29.03 11.72
C PRO A 44 -13.88 29.03 10.20
N GLU A 45 -14.65 29.85 9.48
CA GLU A 45 -14.70 29.86 8.02
C GLU A 45 -13.34 30.10 7.34
N HIS A 46 -12.50 30.93 7.94
CA HIS A 46 -11.15 31.22 7.46
C HIS A 46 -10.18 30.02 7.51
N LEU A 47 -10.55 28.94 8.21
CA LEU A 47 -9.76 27.72 8.30
C LEU A 47 -10.17 26.67 7.26
N TYR A 48 -11.33 26.79 6.61
CA TYR A 48 -11.81 25.78 5.65
C TYR A 48 -10.81 25.51 4.51
N ASN A 49 -10.21 26.56 3.95
CA ASN A 49 -9.19 26.38 2.91
C ASN A 49 -7.93 25.66 3.45
N LYS A 50 -7.52 25.96 4.69
CA LYS A 50 -6.32 25.34 5.26
C LYS A 50 -6.54 23.86 5.58
N THR A 51 -7.73 23.50 6.05
CA THR A 51 -8.08 22.11 6.32
C THR A 51 -8.33 21.32 5.04
N GLY A 52 -8.89 21.93 4.00
CA GLY A 52 -8.95 21.31 2.67
C GLY A 52 -7.55 20.98 2.12
N MET A 53 -6.58 21.89 2.25
CA MET A 53 -5.19 21.62 1.86
C MET A 53 -4.56 20.47 2.67
N LEU A 54 -4.87 20.34 3.96
CA LEU A 54 -4.38 19.24 4.79
C LEU A 54 -4.99 17.90 4.38
N GLU A 55 -6.28 17.89 4.01
CA GLU A 55 -6.97 16.73 3.46
C GLU A 55 -6.35 16.28 2.13
N ASP A 56 -6.05 17.21 1.23
CA ASP A 56 -5.37 16.92 -0.03
C ASP A 56 -3.96 16.34 0.18
N ILE A 57 -3.18 16.91 1.11
CA ILE A 57 -1.83 16.41 1.44
C ILE A 57 -1.90 14.99 2.01
N PHE A 58 -2.86 14.72 2.89
CA PHE A 58 -3.07 13.40 3.47
C PHE A 58 -3.41 12.40 2.38
N LEU A 59 -4.37 12.69 1.51
CA LEU A 59 -4.75 11.83 0.39
C LEU A 59 -3.57 11.56 -0.55
N HIS A 60 -2.82 12.60 -0.93
CA HIS A 60 -1.68 12.46 -1.84
C HIS A 60 -0.58 11.57 -1.26
N SER A 61 -0.20 11.81 0.00
CA SER A 61 0.87 11.06 0.67
C SER A 61 0.50 9.59 0.84
N ASN A 62 -0.76 9.31 1.15
CA ASN A 62 -1.24 7.95 1.35
C ASN A 62 -1.40 7.17 0.03
N ILE A 63 -1.81 7.82 -1.07
CA ILE A 63 -1.79 7.22 -2.42
C ILE A 63 -0.36 6.82 -2.81
N GLN A 64 0.64 7.65 -2.48
CA GLN A 64 2.05 7.32 -2.74
C GLN A 64 2.52 6.12 -1.90
N LEU A 65 2.04 5.98 -0.67
CA LEU A 65 2.35 4.84 0.18
C LEU A 65 1.79 3.54 -0.40
N ILE A 66 0.53 3.52 -0.83
CA ILE A 66 -0.07 2.36 -1.53
C ILE A 66 0.70 2.01 -2.81
N LYS A 67 1.00 3.01 -3.65
CA LYS A 67 1.76 2.79 -4.90
C LYS A 67 3.16 2.23 -4.62
N THR A 68 3.81 2.70 -3.56
CA THR A 68 5.13 2.23 -3.15
C THR A 68 5.06 0.80 -2.62
N ALA A 69 4.07 0.47 -1.78
CA ALA A 69 3.84 -0.89 -1.29
C ALA A 69 3.59 -1.87 -2.45
N HIS A 70 2.75 -1.50 -3.42
CA HIS A 70 2.56 -2.27 -4.65
C HIS A 70 3.84 -2.44 -5.46
N LYS A 71 4.62 -1.36 -5.62
CA LYS A 71 5.87 -1.41 -6.38
C LYS A 71 6.91 -2.30 -5.70
N LEU A 72 7.02 -2.24 -4.38
CA LEU A 72 7.93 -3.08 -3.60
C LEU A 72 7.48 -4.54 -3.66
N GLY A 73 6.20 -4.83 -3.40
CA GLY A 73 5.67 -6.20 -3.52
C GLY A 73 5.85 -6.79 -4.93
N TYR A 74 5.65 -5.98 -5.98
CA TYR A 74 5.89 -6.39 -7.36
C TYR A 74 7.38 -6.60 -7.66
N HIS A 75 8.26 -5.73 -7.18
CA HIS A 75 9.71 -5.85 -7.36
C HIS A 75 10.27 -7.09 -6.66
N ASP A 76 9.77 -7.39 -5.45
CA ASP A 76 10.16 -8.58 -4.70
C ASP A 76 9.74 -9.84 -5.47
N ALA A 77 8.49 -9.90 -5.94
CA ALA A 77 8.00 -11.00 -6.79
C ALA A 77 8.82 -11.16 -8.09
N GLN A 78 9.18 -10.05 -8.75
CA GLN A 78 9.96 -10.06 -9.98
C GLN A 78 11.41 -10.52 -9.76
N SER A 79 12.07 -10.05 -8.70
CA SER A 79 13.44 -10.44 -8.35
C SER A 79 13.52 -11.93 -8.05
N LEU A 80 12.52 -12.48 -7.37
CA LEU A 80 12.42 -13.91 -7.08
C LEU A 80 12.17 -14.75 -8.33
N LYS A 81 11.38 -14.25 -9.29
CA LYS A 81 11.18 -14.91 -10.58
C LYS A 81 12.50 -15.05 -11.35
N GLN A 82 13.27 -13.96 -11.44
CA GLN A 82 14.59 -13.95 -12.08
C GLN A 82 15.57 -14.90 -11.38
N TRP A 83 15.53 -14.94 -10.04
CA TRP A 83 16.36 -15.85 -9.26
C TRP A 83 16.02 -17.33 -9.53
N GLY A 84 14.73 -17.67 -9.65
CA GLY A 84 14.29 -19.01 -10.01
C GLY A 84 14.69 -19.41 -11.44
N GLU A 85 14.60 -18.50 -12.42
CA GLU A 85 15.07 -18.73 -13.79
C GLU A 85 16.60 -18.94 -13.84
N HIS A 86 17.35 -18.27 -12.96
CA HIS A 86 18.79 -18.47 -12.83
C HIS A 86 19.15 -19.84 -12.23
N LEU A 87 18.41 -20.33 -11.25
CA LEU A 87 18.61 -21.67 -10.66
C LEU A 87 18.30 -22.79 -11.66
N GLU A 88 17.27 -22.63 -12.48
CA GLU A 88 16.93 -23.58 -13.56
C GLU A 88 18.02 -23.64 -14.65
N THR A 89 18.75 -22.53 -14.89
CA THR A 89 19.83 -22.46 -15.90
C THR A 89 21.21 -22.88 -15.38
N THR A 90 21.43 -22.93 -14.07
CA THR A 90 22.70 -23.34 -13.44
C THR A 90 22.70 -24.78 -12.91
N SER A 91 21.55 -25.46 -12.93
CA SER A 91 21.45 -26.88 -12.61
C SER A 91 21.97 -27.73 -13.78
N ILE A 92 23.29 -27.97 -13.82
CA ILE A 92 23.96 -29.02 -14.62
C ILE A 92 24.41 -30.13 -13.67
#